data_AF-A0A965U6M5-F1
#
_entry.id   AF-A0A965U6M5-F1
#
_cell.length_a   1.000
_cell.length_b   1.000
_cell.length_c   1.000
_cell.angle_alpha   90.00
_cell.angle_beta   90.00
_cell.angle_gamma   90.00
#
_symmetry.space_group_name_H-M   'P 1'
#
loop_
_entity.id
_entity.type
_entity.pdbx_description
1 polymer ?
#
loop_
_entity_poly.entity_id
_entity_poly.type
_entity_poly.pdbx_seq_one_letter_code
_entity_poly.pdbx_strand_id
1 'polypeptide(L)' 'DLLLGENISNRIAPAPRTIQGELSCGMSLLIEPKDIEAARACIEAHGAPHHSIVPLANQMKSHRDQYC' A
#
# COMPACT_ATOMS: atom_id res chain seq x y z
N ASP A 1 -4.56 12.39 -4.27
CA ASP A 1 -5.25 12.54 -5.58
C ASP A 1 -4.72 11.68 -6.73
N LEU A 2 -3.43 11.35 -6.79
CA LEU A 2 -2.81 10.71 -7.96
C LEU A 2 -3.40 9.32 -8.32
N LEU A 3 -3.52 8.41 -7.34
CA LEU A 3 -4.17 7.10 -7.55
C LEU A 3 -5.70 7.20 -7.73
N LEU A 4 -6.34 8.19 -7.08
CA LEU A 4 -7.78 8.42 -7.23
C LEU A 4 -8.14 8.91 -8.64
N GLY A 5 -7.26 9.72 -9.26
CA GLY A 5 -7.41 10.18 -10.64
C GLY A 5 -7.34 9.05 -11.68
N GLU A 6 -6.56 8.00 -11.40
CA GLU A 6 -6.44 6.79 -12.22
C GLU A 6 -7.48 5.70 -11.86
N ASN A 7 -8.47 6.03 -11.02
CA ASN A 7 -9.50 5.11 -10.54
C ASN A 7 -8.94 3.88 -9.77
N ILE A 8 -7.75 4.02 -9.19
CA ILE A 8 -7.08 2.96 -8.43
C ILE A 8 -7.56 3.01 -6.98
N SER A 9 -8.30 1.98 -6.58
CA SER A 9 -8.77 1.81 -5.21
C SER A 9 -7.58 1.64 -4.27
N ASN A 10 -7.47 2.55 -3.30
CA ASN A 10 -6.40 2.54 -2.31
C ASN A 10 -6.95 2.86 -0.92
N ARG A 11 -6.31 2.31 0.12
CA ARG A 11 -6.65 2.57 1.53
C ARG A 11 -5.42 3.00 2.30
N ILE A 12 -5.52 4.11 3.01
CA ILE A 12 -4.47 4.59 3.89
C ILE A 12 -4.37 3.67 5.12
N ALA A 13 -3.16 3.20 5.42
CA ALA A 13 -2.87 2.38 6.58
C ALA A 13 -1.53 2.80 7.22
N PRO A 14 -1.33 2.58 8.53
CA PRO A 14 -0.02 2.78 9.15
C PRO A 14 1.01 1.85 8.49
N ALA A 15 2.28 2.27 8.47
CA ALA A 15 3.35 1.43 7.95
C ALA A 15 3.33 0.04 8.62
N PRO A 16 3.35 -1.05 7.84
CA PRO A 16 3.27 -2.41 8.37
C PRO A 16 4.46 -2.71 9.27
N ARG A 17 4.23 -3.46 10.35
CA ARG A 17 5.29 -3.82 11.32
C ARG A 17 6.48 -4.53 10.66
N THR A 18 6.25 -5.23 9.56
CA THR A 18 7.28 -5.93 8.79
C THR A 18 8.37 -5.00 8.23
N ILE A 19 8.06 -3.71 8.01
CA ILE A 19 9.02 -2.70 7.54
C ILE A 19 9.36 -1.65 8.62
N GLN A 20 8.78 -1.76 9.82
CA GLN A 20 9.03 -0.81 10.92
C GLN A 20 10.48 -0.82 11.43
N GLY A 21 11.26 -1.87 11.12
CA GLY A 21 12.70 -1.92 11.42
C GLY A 21 13.56 -1.05 10.50
N GLU A 22 13.07 -0.72 9.30
CA GLU A 22 13.75 0.13 8.31
C GLU A 22 13.22 1.58 8.36
N LEU A 23 11.93 1.75 8.67
CA LEU A 23 11.26 3.04 8.83
C LEU A 23 10.61 3.14 10.22
N SER A 24 11.16 4.00 11.09
CA SER A 24 10.67 4.21 12.46
C SER A 24 9.24 4.78 12.52
N CYS A 25 8.82 5.50 11.49
CA CYS A 25 7.49 6.05 11.32
C CYS A 25 7.18 6.23 9.83
N GLY A 26 5.94 5.96 9.44
CA GLY A 26 5.54 6.07 8.04
C GLY A 26 4.07 5.75 7.80
N MET A 27 3.59 6.20 6.65
CA MET A 27 2.27 5.88 6.12
C MET A 27 2.44 4.90 4.96
N SER A 28 1.49 4.00 4.80
CA SER A 28 1.43 3.07 3.68
C SER A 28 0.09 3.17 2.98
N LEU A 29 0.09 2.83 1.69
CA LEU A 29 -1.12 2.68 0.89
C LEU A 29 -1.33 1.20 0.63
N LEU A 30 -2.48 0.68 1.03
CA LEU A 30 -2.93 -0.66 0.67
C LEU A 30 -3.65 -0.58 -0.67
N ILE A 31 -3.24 -1.43 -1.59
CA ILE A 31 -3.80 -1.55 -2.94
C ILE A 31 -4.22 -3.01 -3.13
N GLU A 32 -5.34 -3.24 -3.82
CA GLU A 32 -5.76 -4.60 -4.14
C GLU A 32 -4.77 -5.25 -5.13
N PRO A 33 -4.53 -6.56 -5.03
CA PRO A 33 -3.60 -7.26 -5.93
C PRO A 33 -3.89 -7.05 -7.42
N LYS A 34 -5.17 -6.93 -7.79
CA LYS A 34 -5.61 -6.69 -9.17
C LYS A 34 -5.19 -5.32 -9.73
N ASP A 35 -4.95 -4.35 -8.84
CA ASP A 35 -4.65 -2.96 -9.18
C ASP A 35 -3.17 -2.60 -8.95
N ILE A 36 -2.34 -3.56 -8.51
CA ILE A 36 -0.90 -3.32 -8.23
C ILE A 36 -0.14 -2.86 -9.48
N GLU A 37 -0.38 -3.48 -10.63
CA GLU A 37 0.32 -3.11 -11.88
C GLU A 37 -0.04 -1.69 -12.34
N ALA A 38 -1.33 -1.33 -12.24
CA ALA A 38 -1.78 0.03 -12.54
C ALA A 38 -1.16 1.05 -11.56
N ALA A 39 -1.12 0.72 -10.27
CA ALA A 39 -0.47 1.57 -9.27
C ALA A 39 1.03 1.72 -9.52
N ARG A 40 1.72 0.64 -9.93
CA ARG A 40 3.15 0.67 -10.25
C ARG A 40 3.43 1.59 -11.44
N ALA A 41 2.68 1.45 -12.53
CA ALA A 41 2.78 2.31 -13.70
C ALA A 41 2.50 3.78 -13.36
N CYS A 42 1.48 4.04 -12.53
CA CYS A 42 1.11 5.37 -12.07
C CYS A 42 2.23 6.02 -11.24
N ILE A 43 2.82 5.28 -10.30
CA ILE A 43 3.95 5.73 -9.46
C ILE A 43 5.17 6.05 -10.32
N GLU A 44 5.50 5.19 -11.29
CA GLU A 44 6.63 5.39 -12.20
C GLU A 44 6.42 6.59 -13.12
N ALA A 45 5.22 6.73 -13.70
CA ALA A 45 4.88 7.83 -14.59
C ALA A 45 4.97 9.21 -13.92
N HIS A 46 4.70 9.28 -12.62
CA HIS A 46 4.70 10.52 -11.86
C HIS A 46 5.93 10.70 -10.97
N GLY A 47 6.87 9.75 -10.98
CA GLY A 47 8.07 9.79 -10.13
C GLY A 47 7.75 9.86 -8.63
N ALA A 48 6.64 9.26 -8.21
CA ALA A 48 6.18 9.37 -6.83
C ALA A 48 7.16 8.61 -5.89
N PRO A 49 7.75 9.29 -4.89
CA PRO A 49 8.69 8.65 -3.99
C PRO A 49 7.97 7.60 -3.14
N HIS A 50 8.46 6.37 -3.21
CA HIS A 50 8.01 5.26 -2.38
C HIS A 50 9.23 4.47 -1.91
N HIS A 51 9.14 3.88 -0.72
CA HIS A 51 10.24 3.10 -0.16
C HIS A 51 10.32 1.70 -0.79
N SER A 52 9.18 0.99 -0.75
CA SER A 52 9.09 -0.40 -1.18
C SER A 52 7.63 -0.80 -1.39
N ILE A 53 7.37 -1.60 -2.43
CA ILE A 53 6.08 -2.28 -2.62
C ILE A 53 6.23 -3.69 -2.05
N VAL A 54 5.47 -4.01 -1.01
CA VAL A 54 5.56 -5.30 -0.32
C VAL A 54 4.21 -6.03 -0.38
N PRO A 55 4.18 -7.32 -0.74
CA PRO A 55 2.95 -8.10 -0.65
C PRO A 55 2.63 -8.37 0.82
N LEU A 56 1.41 -8.04 1.24
CA LEU A 56 0.96 -8.29 2.60
C LEU A 56 -0.34 -9.10 2.60
N ALA A 57 -0.27 -10.33 3.09
CA ALA A 57 -1.44 -11.19 3.16
C ALA A 57 -2.49 -10.63 4.14
N ASN A 58 -3.77 -10.74 3.75
CA ASN A 58 -4.94 -10.42 4.57
C ASN A 58 -5.04 -8.98 5.14
N GLN A 59 -4.23 -8.01 4.66
CA GLN A 59 -4.27 -6.64 5.19
C GLN A 59 -5.50 -5.83 4.76
N MET A 60 -6.17 -6.24 3.68
CA MET A 60 -7.40 -5.61 3.18
C MET A 60 -8.64 -5.93 4.04
N LYS A 61 -8.60 -7.00 4.85
CA LYS A 61 -9.70 -7.36 5.75
C LYS A 61 -9.66 -6.46 7.00
N SER A 62 -10.74 -5.74 7.26
CA SER A 62 -10.85 -4.84 8.43
C SER A 62 -10.85 -5.58 9.77
N HIS A 63 -11.25 -6.86 9.82
CA HIS A 63 -11.23 -7.67 11.05
C HIS A 63 -9.93 -8.45 11.20
N ARG A 64 -8.83 -7.70 11.32
CA ARG A 64 -7.47 -8.24 11.49
C ARG A 64 -7.23 -8.88 12.87
N ASP A 65 -8.22 -8.80 13.76
CA ASP A 65 -8.14 -9.21 15.18
C ASP A 65 -8.42 -10.70 15.41
N GLN A 66 -8.75 -11.49 14.38
CA GLN A 66 -8.69 -12.95 14.47
C GLN A 66 -7.29 -13.42 14.07
N TYR A 67 -6.37 -13.36 15.02
CA TYR A 67 -5.27 -14.32 15.04
C TYR A 67 -5.83 -15.60 15.68
N CYS A 68 -5.61 -16.74 15.01
CA CYS A 68 -6.06 -18.06 15.43
C CYS A 68 -5.75 -18.35 16.91
#